data_AF-A0A2G6KHQ7-F1
#
_entry.id   AF-A0A2G6KHQ7-F1
#
_cell.length_a   1.000
_cell.length_b   1.000
_cell.length_c   1.000
_cell.angle_alpha   90.00
_cell.angle_beta   90.00
_cell.angle_gamma   90.00
#
_symmetry.space_group_name_H-M   'P 1'
#
loop_
_entity.id
_entity.type
_entity.pdbx_description
1 polymer ?
#
loop_
_entity_poly.entity_id
_entity_poly.type
_entity_poly.pdbx_seq_one_letter_code
_entity_poly.pdbx_strand_id
1 'polypeptide(L)' 'MEEGEYHLLGCVIEICPWCDSQLHSCNCRFEKLETEEIESEEQLKNLLDLLEEKGRIAYSANESLAYPGTSDGLDN' A
#
# COMPACT_ATOMS: atom_id res chain seq x y z
N MET A 1 -13.06 -0.42 -6.54
CA MET A 1 -11.70 -0.12 -6.99
C MET A 1 -11.65 -0.55 -8.43
N GLU A 2 -11.35 0.38 -9.32
CA GLU A 2 -11.23 0.11 -10.75
C GLU A 2 -9.80 -0.34 -11.07
N GLU A 3 -9.63 -1.17 -12.10
CA GLU A 3 -8.31 -1.66 -12.51
C GLU A 3 -7.37 -0.48 -12.84
N GLY A 4 -6.18 -0.47 -12.23
CA GLY A 4 -5.19 0.60 -12.38
C GLY A 4 -5.28 1.72 -11.34
N GLU A 5 -6.28 1.73 -10.44
CA GLU A 5 -6.28 2.63 -9.28
C GLU A 5 -5.27 2.20 -8.22
N TYR A 6 -4.88 3.08 -7.29
CA TYR A 6 -4.11 2.65 -6.13
C TYR A 6 -5.03 2.26 -4.97
N HIS A 7 -4.60 1.29 -4.16
CA HIS A 7 -5.25 1.05 -2.87
C HIS A 7 -5.19 2.30 -1.99
N LEU A 8 -6.07 2.36 -0.97
CA LEU A 8 -5.94 3.35 0.09
C LEU A 8 -4.54 3.25 0.70
N LEU A 9 -3.89 4.40 0.85
CA LEU A 9 -2.53 4.46 1.37
C LEU A 9 -2.45 3.81 2.75
N GLY A 10 -1.60 2.80 2.91
CA GLY A 10 -1.46 2.04 4.15
C GLY A 10 -2.55 0.97 4.37
N CYS A 11 -3.25 0.53 3.33
CA CYS A 11 -4.10 -0.66 3.42
C CYS A 11 -3.28 -1.90 3.83
N VAL A 12 -3.93 -2.92 4.40
CA VAL A 12 -3.30 -4.19 4.83
C VAL A 12 -2.62 -4.97 3.69
N ILE A 13 -2.99 -4.65 2.44
CA ILE A 13 -2.45 -5.25 1.22
C ILE A 13 -1.26 -4.47 0.68
N GLU A 14 -1.09 -3.20 1.05
CA GLU A 14 0.01 -2.41 0.53
C GLU A 14 1.35 -2.88 1.10
N ILE A 15 2.24 -3.26 0.19
CA ILE A 15 3.59 -3.67 0.51
C ILE A 15 4.52 -2.46 0.38
N CYS A 16 5.36 -2.28 1.40
CA CYS A 16 6.39 -1.26 1.42
C CYS A 16 7.47 -1.60 0.36
N PRO A 17 7.69 -0.74 -0.64
CA PRO A 17 8.65 -1.03 -1.71
C PRO A 17 10.12 -0.88 -1.28
N TRP A 18 10.37 -0.56 -0.01
CA TRP A 18 11.71 -0.46 0.57
C TRP A 18 12.12 -1.67 1.41
N CYS A 19 11.16 -2.35 2.05
CA CYS A 19 11.46 -3.43 3.00
C CYS A 19 10.57 -4.66 2.86
N ASP A 20 9.70 -4.70 1.85
CA ASP A 20 8.80 -5.80 1.49
C ASP A 20 7.81 -6.23 2.59
N SER A 21 7.74 -5.49 3.70
CA SER A 21 6.74 -5.64 4.75
C SER A 21 5.49 -4.82 4.45
N GLN A 22 4.39 -5.03 5.19
CA GLN A 22 3.19 -4.21 5.07
C GLN A 22 3.49 -2.73 5.37
N LEU A 23 3.06 -1.83 4.48
CA LEU A 23 3.36 -0.41 4.54
C LEU A 23 2.90 0.23 5.87
N HIS A 24 1.72 -0.15 6.37
CA HIS A 24 1.19 0.36 7.64
C HIS A 24 1.93 -0.16 8.89
N SER A 25 2.67 -1.25 8.77
CA SER A 25 3.40 -1.87 9.89
C SER A 25 4.88 -1.50 9.94
N CYS A 26 5.44 -0.95 8.86
CA CYS A 26 6.85 -0.58 8.79
C CYS A 26 7.10 0.89 9.15
N ASN A 27 8.32 1.21 9.60
CA ASN A 27 8.72 2.59 9.88
C ASN A 27 9.28 3.34 8.66
N CYS A 28 9.45 2.67 7.51
CA CYS A 28 10.08 3.30 6.34
C CYS A 28 9.36 4.57 5.89
N ARG A 29 8.03 4.65 6.02
CA ARG A 29 7.26 5.85 5.71
C ARG A 29 7.70 7.09 6.50
N PHE A 30 8.16 6.90 7.72
CA PHE A 30 8.65 7.95 8.62
C PHE A 30 10.11 8.26 8.32
N GLU A 31 10.94 7.22 8.17
CA GLU A 31 12.36 7.35 7.85
C GLU A 31 12.61 8.08 6.52
N LYS A 32 11.77 7.84 5.51
CA LYS A 32 11.88 8.51 4.20
C LYS A 32 11.45 9.97 4.20
N LEU A 33 10.60 10.35 5.15
CA LEU A 33 10.18 11.72 5.36
C LEU A 33 11.03 12.44 6.43
N GLU A 34 11.97 11.74 7.07
CA GLU A 34 12.77 12.25 8.19
C GLU A 34 11.90 12.85 9.32
N THR A 35 10.74 12.23 9.56
CA THR A 35 9.75 12.64 10.58
C THR A 35 9.44 11.47 11.51
N GLU A 36 8.93 11.75 12.72
CA GLU A 36 8.47 10.73 13.66
C GLU A 36 6.98 10.39 13.45
N GLU A 37 6.21 11.33 12.91
CA GLU A 37 4.77 11.18 12.62
C GLU A 37 4.38 11.93 11.33
N ILE A 38 3.31 11.48 10.68
CA ILE A 38 2.70 12.13 9.51
C ILE A 38 1.45 12.85 10.00
N GLU A 39 1.55 14.16 10.24
CA GLU A 39 0.48 14.97 10.83
C GLU A 39 -0.16 15.94 9.82
N SER A 40 0.44 16.09 8.63
CA SER A 40 -0.01 17.03 7.61
C SER A 40 -0.28 16.36 6.26
N GLU A 41 -1.22 16.93 5.52
CA GLU A 41 -1.52 16.52 4.14
C GLU A 41 -0.31 16.69 3.21
N GLU A 42 0.56 17.68 3.48
CA GLU A 42 1.80 17.89 2.73
C GLU A 42 2.78 16.73 2.92
N GLN A 43 3.00 16.27 4.15
CA GLN A 43 3.82 15.09 4.44
C GLN A 43 3.24 13.83 3.78
N LEU A 44 1.91 13.68 3.82
CA LEU A 44 1.23 12.57 3.17
C LEU A 44 1.45 12.57 1.65
N LYS A 45 1.36 13.75 1.03
CA LYS A 45 1.61 13.92 -0.40
C LYS A 45 3.06 13.61 -0.77
N ASN A 46 4.01 14.12 0.01
CA ASN A 46 5.43 13.83 -0.22
C ASN A 46 5.74 12.33 -0.10
N LEU A 47 5.11 11.63 0.84
CA LEU A 47 5.22 10.18 0.96
C LEU A 47 4.66 9.45 -0.26
N LEU A 48 3.50 9.89 -0.76
CA LEU A 48 2.90 9.33 -1.97
C LEU A 48 3.83 9.48 -3.18
N ASP A 49 4.41 10.67 -3.39
CA ASP A 49 5.35 10.92 -4.47
C ASP A 49 6.59 9.98 -4.38
N LEU A 50 7.13 9.79 -3.17
CA LEU A 50 8.25 8.87 -2.93
C LEU A 50 7.89 7.40 -3.18
N LEU A 51 6.67 6.99 -2.82
CA LEU A 51 6.19 5.63 -3.06
C LEU A 51 5.98 5.39 -4.56
N GLU A 52 5.35 6.33 -5.26
CA GLU A 52 5.12 6.26 -6.71
C GLU A 52 6.45 6.20 -7.47
N GLU A 53 7.43 7.05 -7.12
CA GLU A 53 8.77 7.00 -7.73
C GLU A 53 9.47 5.66 -7.47
N LYS A 54 9.31 5.10 -6.27
CA LYS A 54 9.99 3.85 -5.90
C LYS A 54 9.38 2.61 -6.56
N GLY A 55 8.09 2.63 -6.87
CA GLY A 55 7.37 1.51 -7.48
C GLY A 55 6.18 1.01 -6.66
N ARG A 56 5.37 1.92 -6.13
CA ARG A 56 4.07 1.60 -5.54
C ARG A 56 3.22 0.81 -6.54
N ILE A 57 2.63 -0.28 -6.07
CA ILE A 57 1.87 -1.20 -6.93
C ILE A 57 0.44 -0.67 -7.03
N ALA A 58 -0.01 -0.39 -8.26
CA ALA A 58 -1.41 -0.09 -8.54
C ALA A 58 -2.25 -1.37 -8.45
N TYR A 59 -3.48 -1.24 -7.96
CA TYR A 59 -4.47 -2.30 -7.94
C TYR A 59 -4.66 -2.88 -9.34
N SER A 60 -4.40 -4.18 -9.49
CA SER A 60 -4.81 -4.94 -10.66
C SER A 60 -5.97 -5.86 -10.30
N ALA A 61 -7.03 -5.89 -11.11
CA ALA A 61 -8.13 -6.84 -10.90
C ALA A 61 -7.68 -8.30 -11.05
N ASN A 62 -6.51 -8.52 -11.68
CA ASN A 62 -5.86 -9.82 -11.81
C ASN A 62 -4.83 -10.11 -10.70
N GLU A 63 -4.56 -9.17 -9.78
CA GLU A 63 -3.97 -9.53 -8.50
C GLU A 63 -5.01 -10.36 -7.75
N SER A 64 -4.90 -11.68 -7.89
CA SER A 64 -5.57 -12.62 -6.99
C SER A 64 -4.96 -12.41 -5.60
N LEU A 65 -5.38 -11.36 -4.91
CA LEU A 65 -5.26 -11.27 -3.49
C LEU A 65 -6.07 -12.43 -2.97
N ALA A 66 -5.38 -13.53 -2.69
CA ALA A 66 -5.90 -14.57 -1.83
C ALA A 66 -6.11 -13.91 -0.46
N TYR A 67 -7.21 -13.17 -0.31
CA TYR A 67 -7.80 -12.93 0.99
C TYR A 67 -7.99 -14.33 1.58
N PRO A 68 -7.32 -14.68 2.71
CA PRO A 68 -7.68 -15.89 3.43
C PRO A 68 -9.08 -15.65 4.01
N GLY A 69 -10.12 -15.94 3.24
CA GLY A 69 -11.52 -15.71 3.62
C GLY A 69 -12.51 -15.44 2.48
N THR A 70 -12.07 -15.15 1.26
CA THR A 70 -12.98 -15.01 0.10
C THR A 70 -12.44 -15.74 -1.13
N SER A 71 -11.87 -16.92 -0.93
CA SER A 71 -11.93 -17.93 -1.98
C SER A 71 -13.34 -18.49 -1.96
N ASP A 72 -14.09 -18.13 -3.00
CA ASP A 72 -15.35 -18.75 -3.40
C ASP A 72 -15.31 -20.26 -3.11
N GLY A 73 -16.25 -20.70 -2.27
CA GLY A 73 -16.31 -22.04 -1.74
C GLY A 73 -17.76 -22.44 -1.54
N LEU A 74 -18.60 -22.27 -2.56
CA LEU A 74 -19.91 -22.90 -2.67
C LEU A 74 -20.28 -23.18 -4.14
N ASP A 75 -19.47 -23.98 -4.82
CA ASP A 75 -20.00 -24.91 -5.82
C ASP A 75 -19.26 -26.25 -5.75
N ASN A 76 -19.88 -27.21 -5.05
CA ASN A 76 -20.19 -28.54 -5.60
C ASN A 76 -21.04 -29.34 -4.62
#